data_AF-A0A2P7YV07-F1
#
_entry.id   AF-A0A2P7YV07-F1
#
_cell.length_a   1.000
_cell.length_b   1.000
_cell.length_c   1.000
_cell.angle_alpha   90.00
_cell.angle_beta   90.00
_cell.angle_gamma   90.00
#
_symmetry.space_group_name_H-M   'P 1'
#
loop_
_entity.id
_entity.type
_entity.pdbx_description
1 polymer ?
#
loop_
_entity_poly.entity_id
_entity_poly.type
_entity_poly.pdbx_seq_one_letter_code
_entity_poly.pdbx_strand_id
1 'polypeptide(L)'
;MLPSLSLVYGLITLPAKLAYLTLQFFTVGTVFTNPTAKKSLIKTLHNGLCQHMGRSIRVQDLQLVHVPVSKILGMMSKTLGRLPGYNEKYSDKEEFACESRWLTKNITLKSSPIVLYFHGGCFAILMLVNQAQGMANLYDAYKLRYGDDLSILLADYSLVSEGCTYPCQYNEATSLYEKLVYEGYTNIVLMGDSAGGNLVLNVLSYLHEKSNHHEVVWPVAAIGISPYLNVSKQEYKGSFKKFNKLDFFNYDMTSYFGNLYIGGDEYLNDSPIVNIELNADKVDWKDIPVIKNGDLLIQFGDHEVLTDEILRWCEKAELTSRHPENIAIDIDGTHIGFFVTEKLAEPVLRQFGTYILEF
;
A
#
# COMPACT_ATOMS: atom_id res chain seq x y z
N MET A 1 -9.92 24.97 -2.91
CA MET A 1 -8.66 25.16 -3.67
C MET A 1 -8.93 24.94 -5.14
N LEU A 2 -8.11 25.47 -6.04
CA LEU A 2 -8.22 25.17 -7.47
C LEU A 2 -7.34 23.95 -7.82
N PRO A 3 -7.74 23.12 -8.81
CA PRO A 3 -6.88 22.08 -9.37
C PRO A 3 -5.53 22.63 -9.81
N SER A 4 -4.48 21.84 -9.67
CA SER A 4 -3.15 22.21 -10.14
C SER A 4 -3.10 22.30 -11.66
N LEU A 5 -2.28 23.20 -12.19
CA LEU A 5 -2.05 23.27 -13.65
C LEU A 5 -1.54 21.93 -14.22
N SER A 6 -0.79 21.19 -13.40
CA SER A 6 -0.30 19.86 -13.73
C SER A 6 -1.45 18.85 -13.88
N LEU A 7 -2.42 18.85 -12.96
CA LEU A 7 -3.62 18.03 -13.08
C LEU A 7 -4.46 18.41 -14.31
N VAL A 8 -4.71 19.71 -14.51
CA VAL A 8 -5.47 20.21 -15.68
C VAL A 8 -4.80 19.77 -16.99
N TYR A 9 -3.49 19.93 -17.10
CA TYR A 9 -2.73 19.46 -18.26
C TYR A 9 -2.82 17.93 -18.43
N GLY A 10 -2.70 17.18 -17.33
CA GLY A 10 -2.86 15.73 -17.32
C GLY A 10 -4.22 15.29 -17.87
N LEU A 11 -5.30 15.94 -17.42
CA LEU A 11 -6.67 15.68 -17.87
C LEU A 11 -6.87 16.00 -19.36
N ILE A 12 -6.35 17.14 -19.83
CA ILE A 12 -6.45 17.54 -21.26
C ILE A 12 -5.71 16.56 -22.16
N THR A 13 -4.57 16.03 -21.72
CA THR A 13 -3.73 15.14 -22.53
C THR A 13 -4.09 13.66 -22.40
N LEU A 14 -4.91 13.29 -21.41
CA LEU A 14 -5.31 11.90 -21.15
C LEU A 14 -6.02 11.25 -22.35
N PRO A 15 -7.01 11.88 -23.04
CA PRO A 15 -7.64 11.27 -24.21
C PRO A 15 -6.64 10.90 -25.31
N ALA A 16 -5.65 11.77 -25.57
CA ALA A 16 -4.61 11.50 -26.55
C ALA A 16 -3.73 10.31 -26.13
N LYS A 17 -3.38 10.21 -24.84
CA LYS A 17 -2.64 9.07 -24.29
C LYS A 17 -3.42 7.76 -24.43
N LEU A 18 -4.71 7.75 -24.12
CA LEU A 18 -5.57 6.56 -24.23
C LEU A 18 -5.80 6.15 -25.70
N ALA A 19 -5.96 7.11 -26.60
CA ALA A 19 -6.05 6.85 -28.04
C ALA A 19 -4.75 6.22 -28.58
N TYR A 20 -3.59 6.77 -28.18
CA TYR A 20 -2.29 6.21 -28.52
C TYR A 20 -2.14 4.76 -28.03
N LEU A 21 -2.48 4.48 -26.77
CA LEU A 21 -2.41 3.12 -26.21
C LEU A 21 -3.36 2.15 -26.89
N THR A 22 -4.55 2.62 -27.29
CA THR A 22 -5.51 1.81 -28.06
C THR A 22 -4.92 1.42 -29.42
N LEU A 23 -4.36 2.39 -30.15
CA LEU A 23 -3.72 2.13 -31.44
C LEU A 23 -2.51 1.20 -31.28
N GLN A 24 -1.69 1.44 -30.26
CA GLN A 24 -0.52 0.62 -29.95
C GLN A 24 -0.95 -0.84 -29.69
N PHE A 25 -1.98 -1.04 -28.86
CA PHE A 25 -2.51 -2.36 -28.49
C PHE A 25 -2.87 -3.21 -29.72
N PHE A 26 -3.56 -2.62 -30.70
CA PHE A 26 -3.99 -3.33 -31.91
C PHE A 26 -2.91 -3.46 -33.00
N THR A 27 -1.76 -2.78 -32.87
CA THR A 27 -0.69 -2.81 -33.87
C THR A 27 0.51 -3.63 -33.42
N VAL A 28 1.13 -3.25 -32.31
CA VAL A 28 2.37 -3.85 -31.78
C VAL A 28 2.18 -4.46 -30.38
N GLY A 29 0.95 -4.51 -29.89
CA GLY A 29 0.62 -4.94 -28.53
C GLY A 29 0.75 -3.80 -27.51
N THR A 30 1.01 -4.12 -26.26
CA THR A 30 1.07 -3.14 -25.17
C THR A 30 2.50 -2.98 -24.65
N VAL A 31 2.81 -1.81 -24.09
CA VAL A 31 4.05 -1.62 -23.33
C VAL A 31 4.05 -2.40 -22.02
N PHE A 32 2.88 -2.70 -21.46
CA PHE A 32 2.77 -3.36 -20.16
C PHE A 32 3.16 -4.83 -20.26
N THR A 33 4.04 -5.24 -19.37
CA THR A 33 4.63 -6.58 -19.39
C THR A 33 3.69 -7.65 -18.81
N ASN A 34 2.81 -7.26 -17.87
CA ASN A 34 1.89 -8.19 -17.21
C ASN A 34 1.05 -9.02 -18.21
N PRO A 35 0.97 -10.36 -18.06
CA PRO A 35 0.28 -11.23 -19.01
C PRO A 35 -1.21 -10.89 -19.22
N THR A 36 -1.86 -10.35 -18.18
CA THR A 36 -3.26 -9.94 -18.27
C THR A 36 -3.42 -8.64 -19.06
N ALA A 37 -2.50 -7.68 -18.90
CA ALA A 37 -2.51 -6.44 -19.68
C ALA A 37 -2.23 -6.70 -21.16
N LYS A 38 -1.34 -7.66 -21.47
CA LYS A 38 -1.08 -8.12 -22.85
C LYS A 38 -2.31 -8.68 -23.57
N LYS A 39 -3.31 -9.17 -22.83
CA LYS A 39 -4.54 -9.78 -23.36
C LYS A 39 -5.78 -8.89 -23.23
N SER A 40 -5.70 -7.80 -22.46
CA SER A 40 -6.85 -6.95 -22.12
C SER A 40 -6.54 -5.49 -22.40
N LEU A 41 -7.24 -4.94 -23.40
CA LEU A 41 -7.19 -3.51 -23.70
C LEU A 41 -7.60 -2.68 -22.48
N ILE A 42 -8.62 -3.11 -21.74
CA ILE A 42 -9.12 -2.41 -20.55
C ILE A 42 -8.00 -2.28 -19.50
N LYS A 43 -7.26 -3.36 -19.23
CA LYS A 43 -6.11 -3.30 -18.32
C LYS A 43 -4.98 -2.42 -18.85
N THR A 44 -4.69 -2.49 -20.15
CA THR A 44 -3.69 -1.61 -20.78
C THR A 44 -4.08 -0.13 -20.61
N LEU A 45 -5.35 0.21 -20.82
CA LEU A 45 -5.85 1.59 -20.64
C LEU A 45 -5.86 2.02 -19.18
N HIS A 46 -6.24 1.13 -18.26
CA HIS A 46 -6.16 1.37 -16.81
C HIS A 46 -4.73 1.69 -16.36
N ASN A 47 -3.76 0.85 -16.72
CA ASN A 47 -2.37 1.08 -16.36
C ASN A 47 -1.82 2.37 -17.01
N GLY A 48 -2.23 2.64 -18.25
CA GLY A 48 -1.93 3.88 -18.95
C GLY A 48 -2.47 5.13 -18.26
N LEU A 49 -3.72 5.05 -17.78
CA LEU A 49 -4.37 6.09 -16.98
C LEU A 49 -3.59 6.33 -15.69
N CYS A 50 -3.38 5.30 -14.87
CA CYS A 50 -2.67 5.42 -13.59
C CYS A 50 -1.28 6.03 -13.78
N GLN A 51 -0.54 5.56 -14.79
CA GLN A 51 0.79 6.07 -15.12
C GLN A 51 0.76 7.56 -15.54
N HIS A 52 -0.23 7.96 -16.34
CA HIS A 52 -0.35 9.33 -16.85
C HIS A 52 -0.79 10.31 -15.76
N MET A 53 -1.85 9.95 -15.04
CA MET A 53 -2.39 10.76 -13.95
C MET A 53 -1.44 10.82 -12.77
N GLY A 54 -0.71 9.73 -12.50
CA GLY A 54 0.27 9.67 -11.43
C GLY A 54 1.40 10.69 -11.56
N ARG A 55 1.78 11.07 -12.79
CA ARG A 55 2.75 12.16 -13.03
C ARG A 55 2.15 13.56 -12.91
N SER A 56 0.83 13.64 -13.05
CA SER A 56 0.09 14.90 -13.17
C SER A 56 -0.46 15.39 -11.84
N ILE A 57 -0.84 14.48 -10.93
CA ILE A 57 -1.43 14.80 -9.62
C ILE A 57 -0.40 15.47 -8.70
N ARG A 58 -0.88 16.45 -7.92
CA ARG A 58 -0.13 17.14 -6.85
C ARG A 58 -0.90 17.04 -5.52
N VAL A 59 -0.24 17.38 -4.42
CA VAL A 59 -0.84 17.28 -3.07
C VAL A 59 -2.13 18.12 -2.94
N GLN A 60 -2.17 19.30 -3.55
CA GLN A 60 -3.36 20.16 -3.56
C GLN A 60 -4.55 19.54 -4.30
N ASP A 61 -4.31 18.65 -5.26
CA ASP A 61 -5.37 17.95 -5.98
C ASP A 61 -5.98 16.87 -5.10
N LEU A 62 -5.14 16.16 -4.35
CA LEU A 62 -5.56 15.15 -3.38
C LEU A 62 -6.37 15.77 -2.23
N GLN A 63 -6.03 16.99 -1.83
CA GLN A 63 -6.79 17.78 -0.85
C GLN A 63 -8.24 18.08 -1.28
N LEU A 64 -8.52 18.12 -2.59
CA LEU A 64 -9.87 18.36 -3.11
C LEU A 64 -10.76 17.13 -3.07
N VAL A 65 -10.16 15.93 -3.11
CA VAL A 65 -10.88 14.66 -3.25
C VAL A 65 -10.72 13.76 -2.02
N HIS A 66 -10.12 14.28 -0.95
CA HIS A 66 -9.90 13.52 0.27
C HIS A 66 -11.23 13.03 0.85
N VAL A 67 -11.30 11.73 1.09
CA VAL A 67 -12.42 11.06 1.75
C VAL A 67 -11.86 10.03 2.73
N PRO A 68 -12.39 9.96 3.97
CA PRO A 68 -11.96 8.94 4.93
C PRO A 68 -12.38 7.54 4.47
N VAL A 69 -11.69 6.51 4.97
CA VAL A 69 -11.99 5.09 4.70
C VAL A 69 -13.46 4.77 4.93
N SER A 70 -14.09 5.38 5.94
CA SER A 70 -15.52 5.24 6.24
C SER A 70 -16.45 5.54 5.07
N LYS A 71 -16.15 6.60 4.29
CA LYS A 71 -16.94 6.99 3.11
C LYS A 71 -16.68 6.05 1.95
N ILE A 72 -15.45 5.59 1.78
CA ILE A 72 -15.05 4.64 0.72
C ILE A 72 -15.78 3.31 0.92
N LEU A 73 -15.79 2.80 2.15
CA LEU A 73 -16.61 1.65 2.52
C LEU A 73 -18.11 1.94 2.35
N GLY A 74 -18.58 3.15 2.63
CA GLY A 74 -19.95 3.59 2.35
C GLY A 74 -20.34 3.44 0.87
N MET A 75 -19.47 3.87 -0.05
CA MET A 75 -19.67 3.74 -1.50
C MET A 75 -19.73 2.27 -1.94
N MET A 76 -19.03 1.38 -1.24
CA MET A 76 -18.97 -0.05 -1.53
C MET A 76 -20.02 -0.88 -0.79
N SER A 77 -20.93 -0.27 -0.02
CA SER A 77 -21.93 -0.96 0.81
C SER A 77 -22.82 -1.94 0.04
N LYS A 78 -23.15 -1.66 -1.22
CA LYS A 78 -23.92 -2.60 -2.07
C LYS A 78 -23.17 -3.88 -2.40
N THR A 79 -21.84 -3.81 -2.50
CA THR A 79 -20.99 -4.94 -2.90
C THR A 79 -20.45 -5.68 -1.68
N LEU A 80 -20.01 -4.93 -0.66
CA LEU A 80 -19.29 -5.46 0.50
C LEU A 80 -20.09 -5.39 1.80
N GLY A 81 -21.25 -4.73 1.84
CA GLY A 81 -22.06 -4.58 3.06
C GLY A 81 -22.65 -5.87 3.60
N ARG A 82 -22.54 -6.99 2.86
CA ARG A 82 -22.86 -8.34 3.36
C ARG A 82 -21.86 -8.86 4.39
N LEU A 83 -20.68 -8.23 4.50
CA LEU A 83 -19.61 -8.68 5.38
C LEU A 83 -19.98 -8.42 6.86
N PRO A 84 -19.65 -9.34 7.76
CA PRO A 84 -19.97 -9.20 9.18
C PRO A 84 -19.24 -8.00 9.79
N GLY A 85 -19.95 -7.13 10.53
CA GLY A 85 -19.36 -5.92 11.14
C GLY A 85 -18.81 -4.90 10.14
N TYR A 86 -19.26 -4.94 8.88
CA TYR A 86 -18.79 -4.06 7.83
C TYR A 86 -18.93 -2.57 8.17
N ASN A 87 -17.85 -1.82 7.99
CA ASN A 87 -17.73 -0.38 8.24
C ASN A 87 -17.96 0.05 9.71
N GLU A 88 -17.95 -0.91 10.64
CA GLU A 88 -18.03 -0.61 12.07
C GLU A 88 -16.76 0.13 12.53
N LYS A 89 -16.94 1.22 13.26
CA LYS A 89 -15.82 2.01 13.80
C LYS A 89 -15.13 1.21 14.91
N TYR A 90 -13.80 1.11 14.88
CA TYR A 90 -13.01 0.52 15.97
C TYR A 90 -12.34 1.60 16.82
N SER A 91 -11.71 2.58 16.19
CA SER A 91 -11.12 3.73 16.86
C SER A 91 -11.50 5.03 16.15
N ASP A 92 -11.47 6.12 16.90
CA ASP A 92 -11.79 7.46 16.44
C ASP A 92 -10.58 8.36 16.63
N LYS A 93 -10.30 9.25 15.67
CA LYS A 93 -9.13 10.14 15.70
C LYS A 93 -9.23 11.23 16.78
N GLU A 94 -10.43 11.53 17.28
CA GLU A 94 -10.65 12.47 18.39
C GLU A 94 -10.34 11.83 19.75
N GLU A 95 -10.59 10.52 19.87
CA GLU A 95 -10.40 9.75 21.12
C GLU A 95 -9.09 8.97 21.15
N PHE A 96 -8.49 8.72 19.99
CA PHE A 96 -7.31 7.89 19.79
C PHE A 96 -6.43 8.44 18.65
N ALA A 97 -5.18 7.96 18.54
CA ALA A 97 -4.22 8.47 17.57
C ALA A 97 -4.66 8.30 16.09
N CYS A 98 -5.38 7.23 15.76
CA CYS A 98 -5.74 6.85 14.39
C CYS A 98 -7.21 6.45 14.30
N GLU A 99 -7.96 6.91 13.28
CA GLU A 99 -9.26 6.29 12.96
C GLU A 99 -9.03 4.90 12.35
N SER A 100 -9.92 3.96 12.64
CA SER A 100 -9.88 2.64 11.99
C SER A 100 -11.25 1.99 11.97
N ARG A 101 -11.47 1.14 10.96
CA ARG A 101 -12.77 0.50 10.73
C ARG A 101 -12.65 -0.96 10.35
N TRP A 102 -13.57 -1.75 10.85
CA TRP A 102 -13.69 -3.15 10.48
C TRP A 102 -14.23 -3.24 9.05
N LEU A 103 -13.45 -3.86 8.16
CA LEU A 103 -14.00 -4.39 6.92
C LEU A 103 -14.82 -5.64 7.22
N THR A 104 -14.29 -6.49 8.11
CA THR A 104 -14.96 -7.66 8.69
C THR A 104 -14.64 -7.74 10.17
N LYS A 105 -15.64 -8.05 11.01
CA LYS A 105 -15.49 -8.23 12.46
C LYS A 105 -16.10 -9.55 12.88
N ASN A 106 -15.25 -10.51 13.17
CA ASN A 106 -15.60 -11.86 13.60
C ASN A 106 -14.78 -12.25 14.83
N ILE A 107 -14.92 -11.46 15.90
CA ILE A 107 -14.15 -11.62 17.13
C ILE A 107 -15.04 -12.29 18.17
N THR A 108 -14.70 -13.54 18.51
CA THR A 108 -15.36 -14.30 19.59
C THR A 108 -14.45 -14.51 20.79
N LEU A 109 -13.15 -14.61 20.54
CA LEU A 109 -12.08 -14.77 21.54
C LEU A 109 -10.94 -13.78 21.28
N LYS A 110 -10.10 -13.53 22.28
CA LYS A 110 -8.89 -12.70 22.14
C LYS A 110 -7.83 -13.31 21.22
N SER A 111 -7.91 -14.62 20.97
CA SER A 111 -7.09 -15.35 20.00
C SER A 111 -7.72 -15.43 18.59
N SER A 112 -8.86 -14.77 18.35
CA SER A 112 -9.45 -14.72 17.00
C SER A 112 -8.49 -14.01 16.04
N PRO A 113 -8.34 -14.49 14.79
CA PRO A 113 -7.39 -13.91 13.85
C PRO A 113 -7.83 -12.51 13.40
N ILE A 114 -6.92 -11.55 13.48
CA ILE A 114 -7.11 -10.16 13.05
C ILE A 114 -6.01 -9.82 12.05
N VAL A 115 -6.39 -9.38 10.85
CA VAL A 115 -5.49 -8.65 9.95
C VAL A 115 -5.61 -7.17 10.26
N LEU A 116 -4.52 -6.55 10.71
CA LEU A 116 -4.39 -5.09 10.74
C LEU A 116 -3.76 -4.64 9.42
N TYR A 117 -4.56 -3.97 8.59
CA TYR A 117 -4.17 -3.56 7.25
C TYR A 117 -3.86 -2.06 7.16
N PHE A 118 -2.67 -1.75 6.62
CA PHE A 118 -2.24 -0.41 6.26
C PHE A 118 -2.25 -0.28 4.73
N HIS A 119 -3.06 0.63 4.20
CA HIS A 119 -3.14 0.81 2.74
C HIS A 119 -1.88 1.49 2.17
N GLY A 120 -1.63 1.32 0.88
CA GLY A 120 -0.64 2.08 0.12
C GLY A 120 -1.16 3.43 -0.37
N GLY A 121 -0.30 4.18 -1.06
CA GLY A 121 -0.64 5.52 -1.56
C GLY A 121 0.43 6.58 -1.33
N CYS A 122 1.71 6.19 -1.23
CA CYS A 122 2.83 7.12 -1.00
C CYS A 122 2.70 7.99 0.26
N PHE A 123 1.95 7.52 1.27
CA PHE A 123 1.52 8.32 2.43
C PHE A 123 0.69 9.57 2.11
N ALA A 124 0.27 9.77 0.86
CA ALA A 124 -0.40 10.98 0.39
C ALA A 124 -1.77 10.71 -0.24
N ILE A 125 -1.98 9.51 -0.77
CA ILE A 125 -3.19 9.10 -1.48
C ILE A 125 -4.04 8.23 -0.54
N LEU A 126 -5.33 8.55 -0.49
CA LEU A 126 -6.35 7.81 0.26
C LEU A 126 -6.46 6.34 -0.20
N MET A 127 -6.97 5.49 0.69
CA MET A 127 -7.23 4.08 0.36
C MET A 127 -8.15 3.96 -0.85
N LEU A 128 -7.81 3.17 -1.84
CA LEU A 128 -8.61 3.00 -3.04
C LEU A 128 -9.60 1.83 -2.92
N VAL A 129 -10.67 1.87 -3.70
CA VAL A 129 -11.73 0.83 -3.69
C VAL A 129 -11.21 -0.57 -4.03
N ASN A 130 -10.14 -0.66 -4.83
CA ASN A 130 -9.50 -1.92 -5.19
C ASN A 130 -8.76 -2.54 -4.00
N GLN A 131 -8.19 -1.75 -3.09
CA GLN A 131 -7.57 -2.23 -1.85
C GLN A 131 -8.63 -2.83 -0.92
N ALA A 132 -9.75 -2.12 -0.70
CA ALA A 132 -10.87 -2.63 0.09
C ALA A 132 -11.46 -3.93 -0.51
N GLN A 133 -11.64 -3.99 -1.83
CA GLN A 133 -12.09 -5.21 -2.51
C GLN A 133 -11.05 -6.33 -2.40
N GLY A 134 -9.75 -6.03 -2.50
CA GLY A 134 -8.69 -7.01 -2.32
C GLY A 134 -8.72 -7.63 -0.92
N MET A 135 -8.94 -6.83 0.11
CA MET A 135 -9.11 -7.33 1.49
C MET A 135 -10.39 -8.16 1.66
N ALA A 136 -11.48 -7.78 0.99
CA ALA A 136 -12.70 -8.60 0.98
C ALA A 136 -12.47 -9.96 0.28
N ASN A 137 -11.70 -9.98 -0.81
CA ASN A 137 -11.33 -11.21 -1.50
C ASN A 137 -10.43 -12.10 -0.61
N LEU A 138 -9.52 -11.50 0.17
CA LEU A 138 -8.72 -12.22 1.15
C LEU A 138 -9.61 -12.89 2.21
N TYR A 139 -10.59 -12.16 2.75
CA TYR A 139 -11.57 -12.73 3.68
C TYR A 139 -12.34 -13.90 3.06
N ASP A 140 -12.90 -13.73 1.86
CA ASP A 140 -13.66 -14.79 1.19
C ASP A 140 -12.77 -16.03 0.90
N ALA A 141 -11.51 -15.81 0.50
CA ALA A 141 -10.55 -16.89 0.27
C ALA A 141 -10.17 -17.63 1.56
N TYR A 142 -9.95 -16.90 2.66
CA TYR A 142 -9.68 -17.48 3.98
C TYR A 142 -10.86 -18.33 4.44
N LYS A 143 -12.08 -17.79 4.37
CA LYS A 143 -13.30 -18.51 4.73
C LYS A 143 -13.52 -19.75 3.89
N LEU A 144 -13.27 -19.67 2.57
CA LEU A 144 -13.34 -20.82 1.68
C LEU A 144 -12.32 -21.90 2.04
N ARG A 145 -11.09 -21.50 2.42
CA ARG A 145 -9.99 -22.42 2.71
C ARG A 145 -10.11 -23.10 4.08
N TYR A 146 -10.50 -22.36 5.11
CA TYR A 146 -10.44 -22.79 6.50
C TYR A 146 -11.82 -23.01 7.14
N GLY A 147 -12.89 -22.49 6.54
CA GLY A 147 -14.24 -22.53 7.14
C GLY A 147 -14.43 -21.57 8.32
N ASP A 148 -13.37 -20.88 8.74
CA ASP A 148 -13.36 -19.91 9.83
C ASP A 148 -13.49 -18.48 9.32
N ASP A 149 -13.99 -17.61 10.18
CA ASP A 149 -14.14 -16.19 9.87
C ASP A 149 -12.91 -15.39 10.31
N LEU A 150 -12.38 -14.59 9.38
CA LEU A 150 -11.27 -13.65 9.61
C LEU A 150 -11.84 -12.27 9.99
N SER A 151 -11.15 -11.55 10.88
CA SER A 151 -11.41 -10.12 11.09
C SER A 151 -10.36 -9.29 10.37
N ILE A 152 -10.78 -8.24 9.67
CA ILE A 152 -9.88 -7.33 8.95
C ILE A 152 -10.18 -5.91 9.42
N LEU A 153 -9.19 -5.30 10.06
CA LEU A 153 -9.20 -3.91 10.53
C LEU A 153 -8.42 -3.05 9.53
N LEU A 154 -9.06 -2.02 9.00
CA LEU A 154 -8.43 -1.04 8.10
C LEU A 154 -8.02 0.19 8.91
N ALA A 155 -6.75 0.56 8.83
CA ALA A 155 -6.26 1.83 9.37
C ALA A 155 -6.60 2.99 8.43
N ASP A 156 -7.20 4.06 8.96
CA ASP A 156 -7.42 5.34 8.27
C ASP A 156 -6.40 6.35 8.81
N TYR A 157 -5.12 6.05 8.55
CA TYR A 157 -3.99 6.83 9.06
C TYR A 157 -3.85 8.15 8.29
N SER A 158 -3.33 9.17 8.96
CA SER A 158 -3.22 10.53 8.42
C SER A 158 -2.37 10.61 7.16
N LEU A 159 -2.78 11.40 6.18
CA LEU A 159 -2.02 11.54 4.93
C LEU A 159 -1.28 12.87 4.84
N VAL A 160 -0.21 12.88 4.05
CA VAL A 160 0.50 14.09 3.62
C VAL A 160 -0.45 15.07 2.94
N SER A 161 -1.46 14.58 2.22
CA SER A 161 -2.52 15.43 1.65
C SER A 161 -3.31 16.17 2.72
N GLU A 162 -3.46 15.61 3.92
CA GLU A 162 -4.14 16.27 5.05
C GLU A 162 -3.22 17.24 5.81
N GLY A 163 -1.97 17.38 5.39
CA GLY A 163 -0.96 18.20 6.07
C GLY A 163 -0.15 17.45 7.13
N CYS A 164 -0.29 16.12 7.22
CA CYS A 164 0.43 15.30 8.17
C CYS A 164 1.69 14.68 7.54
N THR A 165 2.87 15.08 8.02
CA THR A 165 4.16 14.53 7.60
C THR A 165 4.65 13.46 8.59
N TYR A 166 5.74 12.77 8.26
CA TYR A 166 6.48 11.96 9.23
C TYR A 166 6.74 12.78 10.51
N PRO A 167 6.59 12.18 11.72
CA PRO A 167 6.33 10.77 12.02
C PRO A 167 4.85 10.40 12.22
N CYS A 168 3.88 11.18 11.74
CA CYS A 168 2.46 10.98 12.06
C CYS A 168 1.98 9.55 11.76
N GLN A 169 2.20 9.10 10.53
CA GLN A 169 1.74 7.79 10.04
C GLN A 169 2.41 6.63 10.77
N TYR A 170 3.70 6.80 11.06
CA TYR A 170 4.47 5.84 11.85
C TYR A 170 3.87 5.68 13.26
N ASN A 171 3.65 6.80 13.95
CA ASN A 171 3.08 6.81 15.30
C ASN A 171 1.65 6.25 15.33
N GLU A 172 0.83 6.56 14.33
CA GLU A 172 -0.53 6.04 14.22
C GLU A 172 -0.54 4.52 14.02
N ALA A 173 0.33 4.00 13.14
CA ALA A 173 0.45 2.57 12.88
C ALA A 173 0.91 1.78 14.12
N THR A 174 1.95 2.26 14.82
CA THR A 174 2.43 1.61 16.05
C THR A 174 1.39 1.70 17.15
N SER A 175 0.75 2.86 17.33
CA SER A 175 -0.30 3.04 18.35
C SER A 175 -1.47 2.09 18.11
N LEU A 176 -1.94 1.96 16.86
CA LEU A 176 -3.08 1.10 16.54
C LEU A 176 -2.78 -0.39 16.81
N TYR A 177 -1.54 -0.82 16.53
CA TYR A 177 -1.07 -2.15 16.92
C TYR A 177 -1.06 -2.33 18.44
N GLU A 178 -0.47 -1.37 19.18
CA GLU A 178 -0.41 -1.41 20.64
C GLU A 178 -1.80 -1.40 21.28
N LYS A 179 -2.77 -0.71 20.69
CA LYS A 179 -4.16 -0.71 21.15
C LYS A 179 -4.78 -2.11 21.08
N LEU A 180 -4.58 -2.83 19.98
CA LEU A 180 -5.06 -4.22 19.86
C LEU A 180 -4.41 -5.12 20.93
N VAL A 181 -3.09 -5.00 21.10
CA VAL A 181 -2.35 -5.78 22.12
C VAL A 181 -2.82 -5.44 23.54
N TYR A 182 -3.01 -4.16 23.85
CA TYR A 182 -3.50 -3.69 25.14
C TYR A 182 -4.91 -4.20 25.46
N GLU A 183 -5.77 -4.30 24.44
CA GLU A 183 -7.09 -4.94 24.56
C GLU A 183 -7.02 -6.47 24.67
N GLY A 184 -5.81 -7.05 24.64
CA GLY A 184 -5.53 -8.46 24.88
C GLY A 184 -5.54 -9.33 23.62
N TYR A 185 -5.62 -8.75 22.41
CA TYR A 185 -5.55 -9.54 21.18
C TYR A 185 -4.14 -10.06 20.95
N THR A 186 -4.03 -11.36 20.65
CA THR A 186 -2.74 -12.04 20.50
C THR A 186 -2.51 -12.63 19.11
N ASN A 187 -3.57 -12.79 18.32
CA ASN A 187 -3.50 -13.37 16.98
C ASN A 187 -3.65 -12.27 15.91
N ILE A 188 -2.62 -11.43 15.79
CA ILE A 188 -2.61 -10.27 14.90
C ILE A 188 -1.64 -10.52 13.75
N VAL A 189 -2.12 -10.39 12.52
CA VAL A 189 -1.30 -10.36 11.30
C VAL A 189 -1.20 -8.91 10.85
N LEU A 190 0.02 -8.43 10.64
CA LEU A 190 0.24 -7.13 10.00
C LEU A 190 0.21 -7.30 8.48
N MET A 191 -0.48 -6.44 7.78
CA MET A 191 -0.50 -6.46 6.32
C MET A 191 -0.48 -5.05 5.75
N GLY A 192 0.22 -4.83 4.65
CA GLY A 192 0.17 -3.54 3.99
C GLY A 192 0.83 -3.55 2.62
N ASP A 193 0.44 -2.59 1.79
CA ASP A 193 0.95 -2.44 0.44
C ASP A 193 1.68 -1.12 0.24
N SER A 194 2.77 -1.11 -0.54
CA SER A 194 3.54 0.10 -0.84
C SER A 194 3.94 0.86 0.43
N ALA A 195 3.44 2.08 0.63
CA ALA A 195 3.62 2.86 1.85
C ALA A 195 3.09 2.14 3.11
N GLY A 196 2.00 1.38 3.01
CA GLY A 196 1.52 0.53 4.10
C GLY A 196 2.44 -0.66 4.37
N GLY A 197 3.10 -1.20 3.34
CA GLY A 197 4.15 -2.22 3.51
C GLY A 197 5.37 -1.69 4.26
N ASN A 198 5.70 -0.40 4.06
CA ASN A 198 6.69 0.30 4.88
C ASN A 198 6.23 0.40 6.35
N LEU A 199 4.96 0.74 6.61
CA LEU A 199 4.40 0.75 7.97
C LEU A 199 4.45 -0.62 8.65
N VAL A 200 4.20 -1.72 7.92
CA VAL A 200 4.34 -3.08 8.46
C VAL A 200 5.75 -3.31 9.01
N LEU A 201 6.78 -3.01 8.21
CA LEU A 201 8.17 -3.19 8.62
C LEU A 201 8.57 -2.22 9.74
N ASN A 202 8.03 -1.02 9.73
CA ASN A 202 8.24 -0.05 10.80
C ASN A 202 7.64 -0.50 12.14
N VAL A 203 6.45 -1.11 12.14
CA VAL A 203 5.88 -1.70 13.37
C VAL A 203 6.77 -2.84 13.88
N LEU A 204 7.32 -3.68 13.00
CA LEU A 204 8.27 -4.73 13.42
C LEU A 204 9.56 -4.14 14.01
N SER A 205 10.13 -3.11 13.38
CA SER A 205 11.31 -2.40 13.91
C SER A 205 11.03 -1.72 15.24
N TYR A 206 9.84 -1.12 15.40
CA TYR A 206 9.39 -0.52 16.65
C TYR A 206 9.31 -1.54 17.79
N LEU A 207 8.70 -2.70 17.53
CA LEU A 207 8.59 -3.78 18.51
C LEU A 207 9.95 -4.35 18.87
N HIS A 208 10.87 -4.44 17.91
CA HIS A 208 12.24 -4.88 18.15
C HIS A 208 12.97 -3.95 19.11
N GLU A 209 12.94 -2.64 18.83
CA GLU A 209 13.54 -1.64 19.72
C GLU A 209 12.89 -1.68 21.12
N LYS A 210 11.56 -1.78 21.18
CA LYS A 210 10.83 -1.88 22.45
C LYS A 210 11.19 -3.15 23.23
N SER A 211 11.44 -4.26 22.54
CA SER A 211 11.78 -5.56 23.15
C SER A 211 13.10 -5.55 23.92
N ASN A 212 13.99 -4.58 23.65
CA ASN A 212 15.22 -4.38 24.41
C ASN A 212 14.97 -3.93 25.86
N HIS A 213 13.78 -3.41 26.16
CA HIS A 213 13.44 -2.81 27.45
C HIS A 213 12.16 -3.36 28.07
N HIS A 214 11.26 -3.94 27.28
CA HIS A 214 9.96 -4.42 27.74
C HIS A 214 9.59 -5.74 27.06
N GLU A 215 8.76 -6.54 27.72
CA GLU A 215 8.08 -7.64 27.03
C GLU A 215 7.14 -7.08 25.96
N VAL A 216 7.17 -7.68 24.78
CA VAL A 216 6.32 -7.31 23.66
C VAL A 216 5.54 -8.52 23.18
N VAL A 217 4.27 -8.29 22.81
CA VAL A 217 3.51 -9.25 22.01
C VAL A 217 3.88 -8.98 20.55
N TRP A 218 4.34 -10.02 19.86
CA TRP A 218 4.67 -9.95 18.44
C TRP A 218 3.44 -10.29 17.60
N PRO A 219 3.28 -9.72 16.39
CA PRO A 219 2.28 -10.22 15.46
C PRO A 219 2.65 -11.65 15.07
N VAL A 220 1.65 -12.49 14.83
CA VAL A 220 1.87 -13.90 14.48
C VAL A 220 2.41 -14.08 13.06
N ALA A 221 2.21 -13.07 12.20
CA ALA A 221 2.76 -12.98 10.87
C ALA A 221 2.74 -11.54 10.36
N ALA A 222 3.52 -11.27 9.31
CA ALA A 222 3.54 -10.00 8.62
C ALA A 222 3.54 -10.20 7.10
N ILE A 223 2.88 -9.30 6.36
CA ILE A 223 2.80 -9.37 4.90
C ILE A 223 3.06 -7.97 4.31
N GLY A 224 4.14 -7.84 3.54
CA GLY A 224 4.46 -6.64 2.77
C GLY A 224 4.21 -6.85 1.28
N ILE A 225 3.32 -6.06 0.66
CA ILE A 225 3.03 -6.09 -0.77
C ILE A 225 3.71 -4.89 -1.45
N SER A 226 4.68 -5.13 -2.33
CA SER A 226 5.50 -4.11 -3.01
C SER A 226 5.95 -3.00 -2.04
N PRO A 227 6.58 -3.31 -0.89
CA PRO A 227 6.79 -2.32 0.17
C PRO A 227 7.73 -1.19 -0.29
N TYR A 228 7.39 0.05 0.06
CA TYR A 228 8.13 1.25 -0.34
C TYR A 228 9.23 1.58 0.67
N LEU A 229 10.46 1.10 0.42
CA LEU A 229 11.51 1.01 1.43
C LEU A 229 12.39 2.25 1.51
N ASN A 230 12.58 3.01 0.43
CA ASN A 230 13.36 4.26 0.46
C ASN A 230 12.48 5.48 0.14
N VAL A 231 11.71 5.95 1.13
CA VAL A 231 10.64 6.92 0.88
C VAL A 231 11.16 8.27 0.36
N SER A 232 12.30 8.76 0.83
CA SER A 232 12.81 10.11 0.51
C SER A 232 14.11 10.14 -0.29
N LYS A 233 14.80 9.00 -0.43
CA LYS A 233 16.08 8.89 -1.15
C LYS A 233 16.01 7.92 -2.33
N GLN A 234 15.14 8.22 -3.29
CA GLN A 234 15.08 7.45 -4.53
C GLN A 234 16.14 7.88 -5.54
N GLU A 235 16.76 6.90 -6.19
CA GLU A 235 17.75 7.13 -7.25
C GLU A 235 17.21 6.65 -8.60
N TYR A 236 17.39 7.45 -9.65
CA TYR A 236 16.99 7.08 -11.01
C TYR A 236 17.97 6.09 -11.68
N LYS A 237 18.16 4.92 -11.05
CA LYS A 237 19.02 3.82 -11.49
C LYS A 237 18.29 2.48 -11.38
N GLY A 238 18.91 1.38 -11.84
CA GLY A 238 18.37 0.03 -11.65
C GLY A 238 16.92 -0.14 -12.13
N SER A 239 16.11 -0.82 -11.32
CA SER A 239 14.67 -1.03 -11.50
C SER A 239 13.91 0.27 -11.75
N PHE A 240 14.21 1.35 -11.03
CA PHE A 240 13.59 2.66 -11.27
C PHE A 240 13.78 3.13 -12.70
N LYS A 241 15.00 3.10 -13.23
CA LYS A 241 15.26 3.51 -14.62
C LYS A 241 14.69 2.53 -15.64
N LYS A 242 14.79 1.23 -15.36
CA LYS A 242 14.36 0.14 -16.27
C LYS A 242 12.83 0.11 -16.43
N PHE A 243 12.09 0.27 -15.33
CA PHE A 243 10.65 0.09 -15.28
C PHE A 243 9.86 1.40 -15.19
N ASN A 244 10.50 2.57 -15.16
CA ASN A 244 9.81 3.88 -15.09
C ASN A 244 8.68 4.09 -16.12
N LYS A 245 8.82 3.46 -17.30
CA LYS A 245 7.85 3.54 -18.40
C LYS A 245 6.85 2.37 -18.43
N LEU A 246 7.11 1.32 -17.66
CA LEU A 246 6.35 0.08 -17.62
C LEU A 246 5.43 0.04 -16.40
N ASP A 247 5.95 0.46 -15.26
CA ASP A 247 5.20 0.59 -14.01
C ASP A 247 4.34 1.86 -14.00
N PHE A 248 3.24 1.84 -13.26
CA PHE A 248 2.45 3.03 -12.98
C PHE A 248 2.98 3.80 -11.77
N PHE A 249 3.65 3.11 -10.83
CA PHE A 249 4.45 3.77 -9.80
C PHE A 249 5.80 4.17 -10.41
N ASN A 250 6.17 5.44 -10.31
CA ASN A 250 7.24 6.01 -11.13
C ASN A 250 8.08 7.01 -10.33
N TYR A 251 9.29 7.27 -10.83
CA TYR A 251 10.30 8.08 -10.14
C TYR A 251 9.83 9.50 -9.79
N ASP A 252 9.04 10.13 -10.67
CA ASP A 252 8.57 11.50 -10.46
C ASP A 252 7.59 11.54 -9.27
N MET A 253 6.70 10.55 -9.21
CA MET A 253 5.74 10.38 -8.11
C MET A 253 6.46 10.09 -6.78
N THR A 254 7.40 9.15 -6.78
CA THR A 254 8.13 8.75 -5.56
C THR A 254 8.92 9.91 -4.99
N SER A 255 9.64 10.65 -5.85
CA SER A 255 10.44 11.81 -5.45
C SER A 255 9.56 12.93 -4.90
N TYR A 256 8.44 13.23 -5.55
CA TYR A 256 7.54 14.30 -5.14
C TYR A 256 6.87 14.01 -3.78
N PHE A 257 6.20 12.86 -3.64
CA PHE A 257 5.50 12.53 -2.39
C PHE A 257 6.47 12.16 -1.27
N GLY A 258 7.61 11.56 -1.59
CA GLY A 258 8.68 11.28 -0.65
C GLY A 258 9.21 12.52 0.05
N ASN A 259 9.48 13.59 -0.71
CA ASN A 259 9.94 14.86 -0.15
C ASN A 259 8.86 15.53 0.71
N LEU A 260 7.58 15.44 0.31
CA LEU A 260 6.48 15.95 1.13
C LEU A 260 6.30 15.14 2.42
N TYR A 261 6.49 13.81 2.37
CA TYR A 261 6.38 12.94 3.53
C TYR A 261 7.38 13.31 4.63
N ILE A 262 8.61 13.66 4.27
CA ILE A 262 9.61 14.14 5.23
C ILE A 262 9.49 15.64 5.56
N GLY A 263 8.48 16.34 5.03
CA GLY A 263 8.30 17.79 5.23
C GLY A 263 9.47 18.64 4.70
N GLY A 264 10.27 18.11 3.77
CA GLY A 264 11.51 18.72 3.31
C GLY A 264 12.70 18.63 4.29
N ASP A 265 12.57 17.88 5.38
CA ASP A 265 13.68 17.68 6.33
C ASP A 265 14.66 16.62 5.82
N GLU A 266 15.74 17.08 5.19
CA GLU A 266 16.77 16.20 4.64
C GLU A 266 17.49 15.34 5.70
N TYR A 267 17.42 15.66 6.99
CA TYR A 267 17.98 14.81 8.05
C TYR A 267 17.30 13.43 8.09
N LEU A 268 16.01 13.39 7.74
CA LEU A 268 15.24 12.14 7.69
C LEU A 268 15.67 11.20 6.56
N ASN A 269 16.55 11.64 5.66
CA ASN A 269 17.12 10.77 4.65
C ASN A 269 17.93 9.60 5.26
N ASP A 270 18.58 9.83 6.40
CA ASP A 270 19.37 8.82 7.09
C ASP A 270 18.53 8.07 8.16
N SER A 271 17.21 8.26 8.18
CA SER A 271 16.32 7.56 9.11
C SER A 271 16.08 6.11 8.67
N PRO A 272 16.28 5.11 9.56
CA PRO A 272 15.94 3.71 9.28
C PRO A 272 14.44 3.43 9.21
N ILE A 273 13.60 4.40 9.61
CA ILE A 273 12.14 4.31 9.55
C ILE A 273 11.62 4.86 8.21
N VAL A 274 12.29 5.88 7.66
CA VAL A 274 11.91 6.52 6.39
C VAL A 274 12.54 5.81 5.20
N ASN A 275 13.83 5.49 5.28
CA ASN A 275 14.58 4.79 4.24
C ASN A 275 15.14 3.47 4.80
N ILE A 276 14.24 2.50 4.97
CA ILE A 276 14.47 1.17 5.54
C ILE A 276 15.60 0.45 4.84
N GLU A 277 15.61 0.38 3.51
CA GLU A 277 16.63 -0.41 2.80
C GLU A 277 18.02 0.23 2.88
N LEU A 278 18.10 1.54 2.66
CA LEU A 278 19.36 2.28 2.71
C LEU A 278 20.01 2.25 4.10
N ASN A 279 19.21 2.22 5.16
CA ASN A 279 19.65 2.26 6.56
C ASN A 279 19.41 0.93 7.28
N ALA A 280 19.28 -0.18 6.55
CA ALA A 280 18.93 -1.47 7.12
C ALA A 280 20.00 -1.99 8.10
N ASP A 281 21.24 -1.50 8.02
CA ASP A 281 22.33 -1.79 8.95
C ASP A 281 22.10 -1.25 10.36
N LYS A 282 21.18 -0.29 10.52
CA LYS A 282 20.82 0.31 11.82
C LYS A 282 19.79 -0.50 12.62
N VAL A 283 19.26 -1.59 12.05
CA VAL A 283 18.24 -2.44 12.67
C VAL A 283 18.64 -3.90 12.48
N ASP A 284 18.57 -4.72 13.53
CA ASP A 284 18.90 -6.14 13.45
C ASP A 284 17.74 -6.98 12.90
N TRP A 285 17.38 -6.73 11.64
CA TRP A 285 16.20 -7.30 10.98
C TRP A 285 16.13 -8.83 11.08
N LYS A 286 17.26 -9.51 10.96
CA LYS A 286 17.36 -10.98 10.99
C LYS A 286 17.04 -11.61 12.35
N ASP A 287 17.13 -10.83 13.42
CA ASP A 287 16.84 -11.27 14.79
C ASP A 287 15.46 -10.81 15.29
N ILE A 288 14.71 -10.04 14.48
CA ILE A 288 13.28 -9.81 14.70
C ILE A 288 12.56 -11.16 14.61
N PRO A 289 11.83 -11.61 15.66
CA PRO A 289 11.24 -12.95 15.71
C PRO A 289 10.39 -13.34 14.50
N VAL A 290 9.55 -12.42 14.01
CA VAL A 290 8.68 -12.63 12.84
C VAL A 290 9.50 -12.91 11.57
N ILE A 291 10.66 -12.26 11.40
CA ILE A 291 11.56 -12.47 10.26
C ILE A 291 12.37 -13.74 10.47
N LYS A 292 12.96 -13.89 11.66
CA LYS A 292 13.81 -15.02 12.06
C LYS A 292 13.11 -16.37 11.89
N ASN A 293 11.82 -16.42 12.23
CA ASN A 293 11.00 -17.64 12.22
C ASN A 293 10.37 -17.96 10.86
N GLY A 294 10.43 -17.03 9.89
CA GLY A 294 9.81 -17.23 8.58
C GLY A 294 8.32 -16.88 8.55
N ASP A 295 7.87 -15.95 9.40
CA ASP A 295 6.48 -15.50 9.48
C ASP A 295 6.25 -14.16 8.72
N LEU A 296 7.24 -13.70 7.96
CA LEU A 296 7.15 -12.54 7.08
C LEU A 296 7.07 -12.98 5.62
N LEU A 297 5.98 -12.62 4.92
CA LEU A 297 5.85 -12.74 3.46
C LEU A 297 6.09 -11.39 2.79
N ILE A 298 6.99 -11.36 1.79
CA ILE A 298 7.18 -10.20 0.91
C ILE A 298 6.73 -10.58 -0.50
N GLN A 299 5.74 -9.88 -1.03
CA GLN A 299 5.21 -10.10 -2.38
C GLN A 299 5.41 -8.86 -3.24
N PHE A 300 5.94 -8.98 -4.45
CA PHE A 300 6.12 -7.84 -5.36
C PHE A 300 6.22 -8.30 -6.82
N GLY A 301 6.09 -7.38 -7.78
CA GLY A 301 6.29 -7.67 -9.20
C GLY A 301 7.74 -7.54 -9.61
N ASP A 302 8.26 -8.38 -10.51
CA ASP A 302 9.65 -8.24 -11.01
C ASP A 302 9.84 -7.03 -11.95
N HIS A 303 8.75 -6.46 -12.47
CA HIS A 303 8.70 -5.31 -13.37
C HIS A 303 8.17 -4.03 -12.71
N GLU A 304 8.33 -3.91 -11.38
CA GLU A 304 8.03 -2.68 -10.64
C GLU A 304 9.29 -1.85 -10.36
N VAL A 305 9.13 -0.54 -10.12
CA VAL A 305 10.28 0.35 -9.85
C VAL A 305 10.96 0.04 -8.52
N LEU A 306 10.26 -0.58 -7.57
CA LEU A 306 10.76 -0.90 -6.22
C LEU A 306 11.52 -2.24 -6.14
N THR A 307 11.52 -3.05 -7.20
CA THR A 307 12.14 -4.39 -7.22
C THR A 307 13.53 -4.42 -6.59
N ASP A 308 14.42 -3.52 -6.99
CA ASP A 308 15.80 -3.59 -6.53
C ASP A 308 15.94 -3.22 -5.04
N GLU A 309 15.15 -2.27 -4.51
CA GLU A 309 15.20 -1.96 -3.07
C GLU A 309 14.59 -3.08 -2.24
N ILE A 310 13.51 -3.70 -2.69
CA ILE A 310 12.89 -4.82 -1.99
C ILE A 310 13.88 -6.00 -1.91
N LEU A 311 14.50 -6.36 -3.04
CA LEU A 311 15.47 -7.46 -3.08
C LEU A 311 16.71 -7.19 -2.23
N ARG A 312 17.27 -5.97 -2.28
CA ARG A 312 18.43 -5.61 -1.44
C ARG A 312 18.08 -5.66 0.05
N TRP A 313 16.91 -5.19 0.44
CA TRP A 313 16.48 -5.29 1.83
C TRP A 313 16.26 -6.75 2.25
N CYS A 314 15.63 -7.57 1.41
CA CYS A 314 15.47 -9.01 1.68
C CYS A 314 16.83 -9.71 1.88
N GLU A 315 17.86 -9.34 1.13
CA GLU A 315 19.22 -9.84 1.34
C GLU A 315 19.80 -9.37 2.68
N LYS A 316 19.70 -8.06 2.99
CA LYS A 316 20.20 -7.49 4.25
C LYS A 316 19.50 -8.04 5.49
N ALA A 317 18.22 -8.40 5.38
CA ALA A 317 17.43 -9.06 6.41
C ALA A 317 17.58 -10.60 6.41
N GLU A 318 18.50 -11.16 5.59
CA GLU A 318 18.80 -12.58 5.43
C GLU A 318 17.62 -13.46 4.93
N LEU A 319 16.50 -12.87 4.49
CA LEU A 319 15.33 -13.58 3.97
C LEU A 319 15.69 -14.47 2.76
N THR A 320 16.54 -13.98 1.85
CA THR A 320 16.94 -14.74 0.65
C THR A 320 17.71 -16.03 0.97
N SER A 321 18.40 -16.06 2.11
CA SER A 321 19.21 -17.22 2.54
C SER A 321 18.46 -18.13 3.51
N ARG A 322 17.57 -17.58 4.33
CA ARG A 322 16.89 -18.31 5.41
C ARG A 322 15.47 -18.76 5.06
N HIS A 323 14.73 -17.92 4.33
CA HIS A 323 13.31 -18.11 4.00
C HIS A 323 12.98 -17.67 2.57
N PRO A 324 13.71 -18.15 1.53
CA PRO A 324 13.49 -17.72 0.14
C PRO A 324 12.07 -18.01 -0.37
N GLU A 325 11.38 -19.01 0.20
CA GLU A 325 9.99 -19.36 -0.10
C GLU A 325 8.98 -18.27 0.30
N ASN A 326 9.39 -17.36 1.19
CA ASN A 326 8.57 -16.23 1.63
C ASN A 326 8.81 -14.96 0.81
N ILE A 327 9.53 -15.06 -0.30
CA ILE A 327 9.73 -13.99 -1.29
C ILE A 327 8.91 -14.35 -2.53
N ALA A 328 7.69 -13.84 -2.60
CA ALA A 328 6.73 -14.13 -3.67
C ALA A 328 6.84 -13.11 -4.81
N ILE A 329 7.51 -13.50 -5.89
CA ILE A 329 7.71 -12.63 -7.05
C ILE A 329 6.62 -12.90 -8.11
N ASP A 330 5.81 -11.88 -8.42
CA ASP A 330 4.89 -11.90 -9.56
C ASP A 330 5.70 -11.62 -10.84
N ILE A 331 5.91 -12.67 -11.63
CA ILE A 331 6.67 -12.61 -12.88
C ILE A 331 5.90 -11.77 -13.90
N ASP A 332 6.59 -10.83 -14.54
CA ASP A 332 6.03 -9.76 -15.35
C ASP A 332 5.08 -8.80 -14.58
N GLY A 333 5.06 -8.87 -13.25
CA GLY A 333 4.20 -8.08 -12.37
C GLY A 333 4.67 -6.62 -12.24
N THR A 334 3.73 -5.70 -12.08
CA THR A 334 4.01 -4.29 -11.78
C THR A 334 3.65 -3.98 -10.32
N HIS A 335 3.94 -2.76 -9.87
CA HIS A 335 3.68 -2.32 -8.50
C HIS A 335 2.26 -2.67 -8.05
N ILE A 336 2.12 -3.28 -6.87
CA ILE A 336 0.85 -3.69 -6.26
C ILE A 336 -0.09 -4.46 -7.22
N GLY A 337 0.46 -5.22 -8.17
CA GLY A 337 -0.30 -6.01 -9.15
C GLY A 337 -1.36 -6.90 -8.53
N PHE A 338 -1.16 -7.31 -7.27
CA PHE A 338 -2.13 -7.99 -6.41
C PHE A 338 -3.53 -7.35 -6.40
N PHE A 339 -3.62 -6.02 -6.39
CA PHE A 339 -4.90 -5.29 -6.37
C PHE A 339 -5.42 -4.91 -7.77
N VAL A 340 -4.66 -5.18 -8.83
CA VAL A 340 -4.97 -4.75 -10.21
C VAL A 340 -5.56 -5.91 -11.01
N THR A 341 -6.81 -6.27 -10.69
CA THR A 341 -7.56 -7.31 -11.40
C THR A 341 -8.47 -6.71 -12.49
N GLU A 342 -8.87 -7.52 -13.49
CA GLU A 342 -9.73 -7.03 -14.60
C GLU A 342 -11.10 -6.60 -14.10
N LYS A 343 -11.65 -7.32 -13.12
CA LYS A 343 -12.91 -6.96 -12.44
C LYS A 343 -12.84 -5.63 -11.69
N LEU A 344 -11.63 -5.18 -11.33
CA LEU A 344 -11.38 -3.94 -10.59
C LEU A 344 -10.96 -2.77 -11.51
N ALA A 345 -10.53 -3.05 -12.74
CA ALA A 345 -10.10 -2.03 -13.69
C ALA A 345 -11.27 -1.15 -14.17
N GLU A 346 -12.44 -1.74 -14.43
CA GLU A 346 -13.63 -0.99 -14.91
C GLU A 346 -14.20 -0.03 -13.84
N PRO A 347 -14.37 -0.43 -12.57
CA PRO A 347 -14.76 0.50 -11.49
C PRO A 347 -13.79 1.66 -11.32
N VAL A 348 -12.46 1.44 -11.41
CA VAL A 348 -11.46 2.52 -11.28
C VAL A 348 -11.54 3.49 -12.48
N LEU A 349 -11.66 2.98 -13.71
CA LEU A 349 -11.87 3.81 -14.90
C LEU A 349 -13.14 4.67 -14.78
N ARG A 350 -14.23 4.10 -14.25
CA ARG A 350 -15.47 4.84 -13.98
C ARG A 350 -15.30 5.87 -12.87
N GLN A 351 -14.62 5.53 -11.77
CA GLN A 351 -14.36 6.44 -10.65
C GLN A 351 -13.56 7.67 -11.11
N PHE A 352 -12.50 7.48 -11.89
CA PHE A 352 -11.77 8.59 -12.51
C PHE A 352 -12.66 9.38 -13.49
N GLY A 353 -13.50 8.70 -14.28
CA GLY A 353 -14.49 9.38 -15.13
C GLY A 353 -15.48 10.25 -14.35
N THR A 354 -15.92 9.82 -13.16
CA THR A 354 -16.80 10.61 -12.28
C THR A 354 -16.07 11.81 -11.70
N TYR A 355 -14.81 11.65 -11.23
CA TYR A 355 -14.00 12.78 -10.79
C TYR A 355 -13.77 13.81 -11.91
N ILE A 356 -13.60 13.37 -13.16
CA ILE A 356 -13.39 14.26 -14.32
C ILE A 356 -14.64 15.08 -14.70
N LEU A 357 -15.84 14.57 -14.42
CA LEU A 357 -17.11 15.24 -14.75
C LEU A 357 -17.61 16.17 -13.63
N GLU A 358 -17.05 16.06 -12.43
CA GLU A 358 -17.40 16.88 -11.25
C GLU A 358 -16.46 18.10 -11.05
N PHE A 359 -15.37 18.18 -11.84
CA PHE A 359 -14.57 19.40 -12.04
C PHE A 359 -14.98 20.11 -13.33
#